data_AF-A0A1M3PY25-F1
#
_entry.id   AF-A0A1M3PY25-F1
#
_cell.length_a   1.000
_cell.length_b   1.000
_cell.length_c   1.000
_cell.angle_alpha   90.00
_cell.angle_beta   90.00
_cell.angle_gamma   90.00
#
_symmetry.space_group_name_H-M   'P 1'
#
loop_
_entity.id
_entity.type
_entity.pdbx_description
1 polymer ?
#
loop_
_entity_poly.entity_id
_entity_poly.type
_entity_poly.pdbx_seq_one_letter_code
_entity_poly.pdbx_strand_id
1 'polypeptide(L)'
;MSVFRSLDALVRARLRQWPQRPPGLAQSATGKDGWLRGRPSEVESGCHPFLKLPGSDRLRTLPDGLWLNFGGTALEPFVDIFAIEACGSLQNLLDKRSRFAPSTHSLLAVCPVPWLLAPVTPTDSTARWQATGVIRHQPSLPVILPVRDIRVMYALKQRHYDGFAQNQVPHPHEYFLPMDALTAQDAPENPAVRALVARASASANFLSST
;
A
#
# COMPACT_ATOMS: atom_id res chain seq x y z
N MET A 1 3.73 23.83 -16.17
CA MET A 1 2.82 22.65 -16.03
C MET A 1 3.58 21.42 -16.52
N SER A 2 3.84 20.44 -15.66
CA SER A 2 4.49 19.18 -16.08
C SER A 2 3.52 18.37 -16.94
N VAL A 3 3.85 18.14 -18.21
CA VAL A 3 3.07 17.29 -19.11
C VAL A 3 3.37 15.83 -18.79
N PHE A 4 2.42 15.12 -18.19
CA PHE A 4 2.55 13.69 -17.95
C PHE A 4 2.25 12.91 -19.25
N ARG A 5 3.20 12.07 -19.67
CA ARG A 5 3.12 11.32 -20.95
C ARG A 5 2.18 10.11 -20.91
N SER A 6 1.79 9.63 -19.73
CA SER A 6 0.85 8.52 -19.55
C SER A 6 0.10 8.62 -18.21
N LEU A 7 -1.04 7.93 -18.11
CA LEU A 7 -1.80 7.80 -16.86
C LEU A 7 -0.94 7.19 -15.75
N ASP A 8 -0.17 6.15 -16.06
CA ASP A 8 0.72 5.50 -15.10
C ASP A 8 1.78 6.47 -14.55
N ALA A 9 2.33 7.33 -15.42
CA ALA A 9 3.30 8.35 -14.99
C ALA A 9 2.64 9.39 -14.08
N LEU A 10 1.41 9.81 -14.38
CA LEU A 10 0.64 10.72 -13.54
C LEU A 10 0.32 10.07 -12.18
N VAL A 11 -0.20 8.85 -12.16
CA VAL A 11 -0.50 8.10 -10.93
C VAL A 11 0.75 7.98 -10.07
N ARG A 12 1.88 7.54 -10.63
CA ARG A 12 3.15 7.44 -9.89
C ARG A 12 3.58 8.79 -9.34
N ALA A 13 3.48 9.86 -10.13
CA ALA A 13 3.85 11.19 -9.67
C ALA A 13 2.97 11.68 -8.51
N ARG A 14 1.67 11.39 -8.56
CA ARG A 14 0.71 11.75 -7.50
C ARG A 14 0.92 10.91 -6.24
N LEU A 15 1.09 9.60 -6.37
CA LEU A 15 1.37 8.72 -5.24
C LEU A 15 2.71 9.01 -4.55
N ARG A 16 3.70 9.61 -5.24
CA ARG A 16 4.92 10.10 -4.58
C ARG A 16 4.67 11.26 -3.61
N GLN A 17 3.61 12.02 -3.83
CA GLN A 17 3.20 13.14 -2.96
C GLN A 17 2.46 12.62 -1.72
N TRP A 18 2.02 11.36 -1.71
CA TRP A 18 1.38 10.77 -0.55
C TRP A 18 2.40 10.57 0.59
N PRO A 19 2.01 10.81 1.85
CA PRO A 19 2.92 10.72 2.98
C PRO A 19 3.43 9.29 3.24
N GLN A 20 4.44 9.19 4.12
CA GLN A 20 5.01 7.92 4.56
C GLN A 20 3.96 6.97 5.16
N ARG A 21 2.98 7.53 5.86
CA ARG A 21 1.75 6.86 6.30
C ARG A 21 0.63 7.15 5.29
N PRO A 22 -0.23 6.18 4.92
CA PRO A 22 -1.41 6.47 4.13
C PRO A 22 -2.30 7.54 4.81
N PRO A 23 -2.75 8.56 4.06
CA PRO A 23 -3.50 9.68 4.62
C PRO A 23 -4.85 9.21 5.17
N GLY A 24 -5.14 9.53 6.43
CA GLY A 24 -6.39 9.13 7.10
C GLY A 24 -6.27 7.87 7.97
N LEU A 25 -5.20 7.08 7.85
CA LEU A 25 -4.93 6.03 8.86
C LEU A 25 -4.50 6.68 10.17
N ALA A 26 -5.18 6.30 11.26
CA ALA A 26 -4.89 6.80 12.61
C ALA A 26 -3.47 6.40 13.04
N GLN A 27 -2.85 7.25 13.85
CA GLN A 27 -1.62 6.88 14.55
C GLN A 27 -1.93 5.77 15.53
N SER A 28 -1.02 4.79 15.62
CA SER A 28 -1.10 3.82 16.71
C SER A 28 -1.13 4.54 18.06
N ALA A 29 -2.03 4.14 18.96
CA ALA A 29 -2.11 4.64 20.33
C ALA A 29 -0.80 4.43 21.12
N THR A 30 0.02 3.47 20.69
CA THR A 30 1.35 3.17 21.28
C THR A 30 2.48 4.03 20.71
N GLY A 31 2.20 4.96 19.80
CA GLY A 31 3.17 5.89 19.20
C GLY A 31 4.21 5.26 18.26
N LYS A 32 4.36 3.94 18.25
CA LYS A 32 5.16 3.21 17.25
C LYS A 32 4.33 2.98 16.02
N ASP A 33 4.52 3.85 15.05
CA ASP A 33 3.77 3.79 13.81
C ASP A 33 4.54 2.99 12.75
N GLY A 34 4.12 1.75 12.54
CA GLY A 34 4.83 0.75 11.72
C GLY A 34 4.63 0.89 10.21
N TRP A 35 3.92 1.92 9.75
CA TRP A 35 3.63 2.13 8.33
C TRP A 35 4.86 2.66 7.58
N LEU A 36 5.36 1.85 6.66
CA LEU A 36 6.43 2.21 5.76
C LEU A 36 5.96 2.19 4.30
N ARG A 37 6.17 3.30 3.60
CA ARG A 37 5.91 3.39 2.16
C ARG A 37 6.94 2.56 1.38
N GLY A 38 6.47 1.51 0.72
CA GLY A 38 7.25 0.67 -0.18
C GLY A 38 7.27 1.20 -1.61
N ARG A 39 6.12 1.68 -2.12
CA ARG A 39 5.98 2.24 -3.48
C ARG A 39 4.97 3.40 -3.54
N PRO A 40 5.15 4.35 -4.46
CA PRO A 40 6.40 4.60 -5.18
C PRO A 40 7.48 5.06 -4.19
N SER A 41 8.72 4.57 -4.34
CA SER A 41 9.82 5.12 -3.55
C SER A 41 10.29 6.44 -4.15
N GLU A 42 11.21 7.06 -3.43
CA GLU A 42 12.02 8.15 -3.96
C GLU A 42 12.85 7.67 -5.15
N VAL A 43 13.19 8.64 -6.02
CA VAL A 43 13.68 8.44 -7.39
C VAL A 43 14.96 7.60 -7.48
N GLU A 44 15.71 7.48 -6.38
CA GLU A 44 17.07 6.92 -6.39
C GLU A 44 17.18 5.43 -6.04
N SER A 45 16.15 4.80 -5.45
CA SER A 45 16.23 3.39 -5.07
C SER A 45 15.44 2.51 -6.03
N GLY A 46 16.11 1.86 -6.98
CA GLY A 46 15.50 0.88 -7.89
C GLY A 46 15.03 -0.43 -7.21
N CYS A 47 15.22 -0.55 -5.88
CA CYS A 47 14.81 -1.69 -5.10
C CYS A 47 13.59 -1.32 -4.25
N HIS A 48 12.47 -2.01 -4.49
CA HIS A 48 11.23 -1.80 -3.74
C HIS A 48 10.70 -3.12 -3.21
N PRO A 49 9.93 -3.10 -2.10
CA PRO A 49 9.16 -4.23 -1.68
C PRO A 49 8.17 -4.68 -2.76
N PHE A 50 7.91 -5.98 -2.79
CA PHE A 50 6.94 -6.60 -3.68
C PHE A 50 6.23 -7.74 -2.99
N LEU A 51 5.07 -8.13 -3.51
CA LEU A 51 4.31 -9.26 -3.01
C LEU A 51 4.52 -10.48 -3.92
N LYS A 52 4.51 -11.67 -3.35
CA LYS A 52 4.54 -12.93 -4.11
C LYS A 52 3.69 -14.00 -3.44
N LEU A 53 3.32 -15.01 -4.21
CA LEU A 53 2.74 -16.24 -3.67
C LEU A 53 3.83 -17.07 -2.97
N PRO A 54 3.54 -17.70 -1.83
CA PRO A 54 4.42 -18.71 -1.24
C PRO A 54 4.79 -19.78 -2.27
N GLY A 55 6.06 -20.18 -2.32
CA GLY A 55 6.56 -21.22 -3.24
C GLY A 55 6.76 -20.78 -4.70
N SER A 56 6.47 -19.51 -5.05
CA SER A 56 6.71 -18.98 -6.41
C SER A 56 7.69 -17.82 -6.39
N ASP A 57 8.68 -17.85 -7.27
CA ASP A 57 9.60 -16.73 -7.52
C ASP A 57 9.32 -16.00 -8.83
N ARG A 58 8.38 -16.52 -9.64
CA ARG A 58 8.08 -16.01 -10.99
C ARG A 58 7.06 -14.88 -10.99
N LEU A 59 6.10 -14.91 -10.06
CA LEU A 59 4.98 -13.95 -10.03
C LEU A 59 5.20 -12.93 -8.91
N ARG A 60 5.65 -11.73 -9.29
CA ARG A 60 5.79 -10.59 -8.40
C ARG A 60 4.66 -9.60 -8.66
N THR A 61 3.93 -9.25 -7.61
CA THR A 61 2.94 -8.18 -7.63
C THR A 61 3.60 -6.91 -7.12
N LEU A 62 3.58 -5.87 -7.97
CA LEU A 62 4.15 -4.56 -7.72
C LEU A 62 3.03 -3.51 -7.81
N PRO A 63 2.31 -3.23 -6.71
CA PRO A 63 1.25 -2.25 -6.73
C PRO A 63 1.74 -0.85 -7.17
N ASP A 64 0.83 -0.03 -7.69
CA ASP A 64 1.12 1.35 -8.03
C ASP A 64 1.49 2.17 -6.78
N GLY A 65 0.78 1.93 -5.68
CA GLY A 65 1.13 2.38 -4.33
C GLY A 65 1.16 1.20 -3.35
N LEU A 66 2.17 1.14 -2.49
CA LEU A 66 2.35 0.06 -1.52
C LEU A 66 2.83 0.63 -0.18
N TRP A 67 2.11 0.35 0.89
CA TRP A 67 2.48 0.62 2.27
C TRP A 67 2.43 -0.66 3.09
N LEU A 68 3.41 -0.81 3.96
CA LEU A 68 3.65 -1.99 4.78
C LEU A 68 3.58 -1.61 6.25
N ASN A 69 2.69 -2.23 7.02
CA ASN A 69 2.63 -2.06 8.47
C ASN A 69 3.23 -3.29 9.16
N PHE A 70 4.42 -3.14 9.71
CA PHE A 70 5.12 -4.24 10.38
C PHE A 70 4.54 -4.48 11.77
N GLY A 71 4.27 -5.74 12.10
CA GLY A 71 3.67 -6.10 13.38
C GLY A 71 4.08 -7.49 13.87
N GLY A 72 3.68 -7.78 15.11
CA GLY A 72 4.03 -9.02 15.80
C GLY A 72 5.29 -8.87 16.64
N THR A 73 6.00 -9.98 16.83
CA THR A 73 7.29 -10.01 17.54
C THR A 73 8.41 -10.38 16.58
N ALA A 74 9.66 -10.27 17.02
CA ALA A 74 10.79 -10.76 16.21
C ALA A 74 10.75 -12.28 15.93
N LEU A 75 10.04 -13.05 16.76
CA LEU A 75 9.86 -14.50 16.56
C LEU A 75 8.67 -14.81 15.66
N GLU A 76 7.64 -13.96 15.70
CA GLU A 76 6.41 -14.11 14.92
C GLU A 76 6.09 -12.81 14.17
N PRO A 77 6.94 -12.41 13.21
CA PRO A 77 6.74 -11.17 12.49
C PRO A 77 5.72 -11.37 11.36
N PHE A 78 4.88 -10.37 11.14
CA PHE A 78 3.98 -10.28 9.99
C PHE A 78 3.96 -8.86 9.43
N VAL A 79 3.27 -8.69 8.31
CA VAL A 79 2.97 -7.38 7.76
C VAL A 79 1.50 -7.26 7.35
N ASP A 80 0.88 -6.13 7.64
CA ASP A 80 -0.37 -5.75 7.00
C ASP A 80 -0.10 -4.81 5.83
N ILE A 81 -0.87 -4.93 4.75
CA ILE A 81 -0.64 -4.21 3.51
C ILE A 81 -1.78 -3.24 3.24
N PHE A 82 -1.42 -2.01 2.88
CA PHE A 82 -2.31 -1.11 2.15
C PHE A 82 -1.74 -0.89 0.75
N ALA A 83 -2.50 -1.28 -0.27
CA ALA A 83 -2.10 -1.18 -1.66
C ALA A 83 -3.06 -0.27 -2.44
N ILE A 84 -2.53 0.41 -3.44
CA ILE A 84 -3.30 1.19 -4.42
C ILE A 84 -2.97 0.68 -5.81
N GLU A 85 -4.02 0.51 -6.61
CA GLU A 85 -3.94 0.06 -7.98
C GLU A 85 -4.75 0.99 -8.89
N ALA A 86 -4.09 1.59 -9.88
CA ALA A 86 -4.77 2.39 -10.90
C ALA A 86 -5.20 1.49 -12.07
N CYS A 87 -6.49 1.44 -12.35
CA CYS A 87 -7.07 0.56 -13.35
C CYS A 87 -7.60 1.35 -14.55
N GLY A 88 -6.92 1.20 -15.68
CA GLY A 88 -7.29 1.89 -16.92
C GLY A 88 -8.49 1.28 -17.66
N SER A 89 -8.87 0.04 -17.32
CA SER A 89 -9.96 -0.74 -17.92
C SER A 89 -10.53 -1.75 -16.92
N LEU A 90 -11.72 -2.29 -17.21
CA LEU A 90 -12.31 -3.37 -16.41
C LEU A 90 -11.47 -4.66 -16.45
N GLN A 91 -10.92 -5.03 -17.61
CA GLN A 91 -10.02 -6.19 -17.72
C GLN A 91 -8.79 -6.04 -16.81
N ASN A 92 -8.21 -4.83 -16.78
CA ASN A 92 -7.08 -4.55 -15.91
C ASN A 92 -7.47 -4.58 -14.42
N LEU A 93 -8.68 -4.13 -14.07
CA LEU A 93 -9.22 -4.31 -12.72
C LEU A 93 -9.29 -5.80 -12.36
N LEU A 94 -9.89 -6.64 -13.20
CA LEU A 94 -10.08 -8.06 -12.90
C LEU A 94 -8.74 -8.81 -12.75
N ASP A 95 -7.79 -8.54 -13.64
CA ASP A 95 -6.42 -9.07 -13.55
C ASP A 95 -5.76 -8.65 -12.23
N LYS A 96 -5.81 -7.36 -11.86
CA LYS A 96 -5.24 -6.89 -10.60
C LYS A 96 -5.97 -7.48 -9.38
N ARG A 97 -7.30 -7.52 -9.36
CA ARG A 97 -8.12 -8.12 -8.28
C ARG A 97 -7.75 -9.57 -8.01
N SER A 98 -7.48 -10.35 -9.05
CA SER A 98 -7.08 -11.76 -8.89
C SER A 98 -5.78 -11.95 -8.11
N ARG A 99 -4.91 -10.93 -8.02
CA ARG A 99 -3.62 -10.95 -7.30
C ARG A 99 -3.75 -10.59 -5.82
N PHE A 100 -4.93 -10.13 -5.39
CA PHE A 100 -5.20 -9.69 -4.02
C PHE A 100 -6.49 -10.33 -3.51
N ALA A 101 -6.56 -11.66 -3.55
CA ALA A 101 -7.73 -12.40 -3.11
C ALA A 101 -7.39 -13.22 -1.86
N PRO A 102 -7.47 -12.62 -0.65
CA PRO A 102 -7.04 -13.28 0.59
C PRO A 102 -7.83 -14.55 0.92
N SER A 103 -9.04 -14.70 0.34
CA SER A 103 -9.84 -15.92 0.49
C SER A 103 -9.34 -17.10 -0.33
N THR A 104 -8.49 -16.88 -1.34
CA THR A 104 -8.02 -17.95 -2.24
C THR A 104 -6.53 -18.21 -2.14
N HIS A 105 -5.74 -17.28 -1.61
CA HIS A 105 -4.31 -17.46 -1.43
C HIS A 105 -3.72 -16.56 -0.34
N SER A 106 -2.61 -17.03 0.24
CA SER A 106 -1.74 -16.22 1.10
C SER A 106 -0.71 -15.46 0.27
N LEU A 107 -0.21 -14.35 0.80
CA LEU A 107 0.85 -13.55 0.19
C LEU A 107 2.06 -13.45 1.12
N LEU A 108 3.25 -13.32 0.52
CA LEU A 108 4.48 -12.93 1.19
C LEU A 108 4.88 -11.54 0.72
N ALA A 109 5.28 -10.68 1.66
CA ALA A 109 5.96 -9.44 1.33
C ALA A 109 7.47 -9.68 1.36
N VAL A 110 8.15 -9.34 0.27
CA VAL A 110 9.60 -9.39 0.17
C VAL A 110 10.14 -7.97 0.26
N CYS A 111 10.96 -7.72 1.28
CA CYS A 111 11.61 -6.44 1.53
C CYS A 111 13.11 -6.53 1.19
N PRO A 112 13.57 -5.92 0.08
CA PRO A 112 14.99 -5.95 -0.29
C PRO A 112 15.88 -5.23 0.72
N VAL A 113 17.12 -5.71 0.90
CA VAL A 113 18.12 -5.09 1.81
C VAL A 113 18.33 -3.60 1.50
N PRO A 114 18.53 -3.15 0.24
CA PRO A 114 18.74 -1.72 -0.01
C PRO A 114 17.57 -0.84 0.43
N TRP A 115 16.34 -1.35 0.33
CA TRP A 115 15.15 -0.63 0.80
C TRP A 115 15.09 -0.59 2.34
N LEU A 116 15.44 -1.70 3.01
CA LEU A 116 15.47 -1.80 4.47
C LEU A 116 16.55 -0.92 5.12
N LEU A 117 17.71 -0.77 4.47
CA LEU A 117 18.81 0.05 4.96
C LEU A 117 18.65 1.54 4.64
N ALA A 118 17.85 1.89 3.64
CA ALA A 118 17.56 3.27 3.30
C ALA A 118 16.70 3.97 4.39
N PRO A 119 16.79 5.31 4.49
CA PRO A 119 16.09 6.08 5.52
C PRO A 119 14.56 6.00 5.36
N VAL A 120 13.82 6.16 6.46
CA VAL A 120 12.35 6.16 6.45
C VAL A 120 11.83 7.29 5.55
N THR A 121 12.35 8.51 5.72
CA THR A 121 12.08 9.68 4.87
C THR A 121 13.36 10.52 4.70
N PRO A 122 13.42 11.52 3.80
CA PRO A 122 14.58 12.42 3.68
C PRO A 122 14.88 13.20 4.96
N THR A 123 13.84 13.45 5.76
CA THR A 123 13.93 14.17 7.04
C THR A 123 14.11 13.24 8.24
N ASP A 124 13.93 11.92 8.07
CA ASP A 124 14.11 10.91 9.10
C ASP A 124 15.12 9.86 8.62
N SER A 125 16.37 10.05 9.06
CA SER A 125 17.51 9.22 8.68
C SER A 125 17.50 7.83 9.31
N THR A 126 16.52 7.50 10.18
CA THR A 126 16.36 6.16 10.74
C THR A 126 16.23 5.15 9.62
N ALA A 127 17.01 4.06 9.65
CA ALA A 127 16.90 3.03 8.64
C ALA A 127 15.55 2.31 8.77
N ARG A 128 14.90 1.99 7.65
CA ARG A 128 13.55 1.36 7.65
C ARG A 128 13.49 0.11 8.51
N TRP A 129 14.53 -0.72 8.54
CA TRP A 129 14.57 -1.93 9.37
C TRP A 129 14.44 -1.63 10.87
N GLN A 130 15.03 -0.52 11.35
CA GLN A 130 14.97 -0.10 12.75
C GLN A 130 13.57 0.39 13.11
N ALA A 131 12.91 1.08 12.17
CA ALA A 131 11.55 1.58 12.35
C ALA A 131 10.49 0.47 12.41
N THR A 132 10.77 -0.72 11.85
CA THR A 132 9.78 -1.82 11.83
C THR A 132 9.43 -2.36 13.22
N GLY A 133 10.32 -2.24 14.20
CA GLY A 133 10.15 -2.83 15.53
C GLY A 133 10.18 -4.37 15.60
N VAL A 134 10.23 -5.07 14.46
CA VAL A 134 10.23 -6.55 14.39
C VAL A 134 11.57 -7.14 13.94
N ILE A 135 12.41 -6.34 13.28
CA ILE A 135 13.76 -6.75 12.84
C ILE A 135 14.78 -6.35 13.92
N ARG A 136 15.42 -7.34 14.57
CA ARG A 136 16.37 -7.11 15.68
C ARG A 136 17.77 -6.69 15.25
N HIS A 137 18.23 -7.19 14.11
CA HIS A 137 19.58 -6.98 13.62
C HIS A 137 19.55 -6.47 12.19
N GLN A 138 20.57 -5.71 11.82
CA GLN A 138 20.70 -5.20 10.47
C GLN A 138 20.64 -6.35 9.45
N PRO A 139 19.71 -6.33 8.49
CA PRO A 139 19.52 -7.43 7.55
C PRO A 139 20.65 -7.46 6.52
N SER A 140 21.24 -8.64 6.32
CA SER A 140 22.18 -8.93 5.22
C SER A 140 21.51 -9.63 4.03
N LEU A 141 20.27 -10.12 4.23
CA LEU A 141 19.44 -10.79 3.23
C LEU A 141 18.05 -10.13 3.16
N PRO A 142 17.32 -10.27 2.04
CA PRO A 142 15.95 -9.79 1.96
C PRO A 142 15.09 -10.37 3.07
N VAL A 143 14.29 -9.53 3.71
CA VAL A 143 13.35 -9.96 4.75
C VAL A 143 12.04 -10.37 4.06
N ILE A 144 11.59 -11.58 4.31
CA ILE A 144 10.36 -12.14 3.73
C ILE A 144 9.39 -12.38 4.88
N LEU A 145 8.21 -11.77 4.80
CA LEU A 145 7.20 -11.81 5.87
C LEU A 145 5.85 -12.31 5.33
N PRO A 146 5.10 -13.08 6.14
CA PRO A 146 3.71 -13.37 5.81
C PRO A 146 2.87 -12.09 5.83
N VAL A 147 2.02 -11.92 4.82
CA VAL A 147 0.99 -10.89 4.82
C VAL A 147 -0.19 -11.41 5.65
N ARG A 148 -0.50 -10.70 6.74
CA ARG A 148 -1.60 -11.07 7.65
C ARG A 148 -2.93 -10.50 7.18
N ASP A 149 -2.98 -9.19 6.94
CA ASP A 149 -4.13 -8.50 6.36
C ASP A 149 -3.70 -7.72 5.12
N ILE A 150 -4.59 -7.60 4.15
CA ILE A 150 -4.39 -6.78 2.96
C ILE A 150 -5.63 -5.94 2.71
N ARG A 151 -5.42 -4.67 2.40
CA ARG A 151 -6.45 -3.71 1.99
C ARG A 151 -6.02 -3.10 0.68
N VAL A 152 -6.88 -3.15 -0.34
CA VAL A 152 -6.54 -2.68 -1.68
C VAL A 152 -7.55 -1.66 -2.15
N MET A 153 -7.04 -0.52 -2.58
CA MET A 153 -7.83 0.56 -3.16
C MET A 153 -7.63 0.60 -4.67
N TYR A 154 -8.71 0.39 -5.43
CA TYR A 154 -8.73 0.43 -6.88
C TYR A 154 -9.24 1.78 -7.38
N ALA A 155 -8.40 2.51 -8.11
CA ALA A 155 -8.81 3.70 -8.82
C ALA A 155 -9.30 3.35 -10.22
N LEU A 156 -10.51 3.79 -10.56
CA LEU A 156 -11.15 3.47 -11.83
C LEU A 156 -11.46 4.73 -12.64
N LYS A 157 -11.28 4.68 -13.96
CA LYS A 157 -11.81 5.75 -14.83
C LYS A 157 -13.32 5.89 -14.60
N GLN A 158 -13.84 7.12 -14.69
CA GLN A 158 -15.22 7.45 -14.34
C GLN A 158 -16.26 6.46 -14.87
N ARG A 159 -16.26 6.18 -16.18
CA ARG A 159 -17.17 5.21 -16.80
C ARG A 159 -17.16 3.80 -16.17
N HIS A 160 -15.99 3.35 -15.70
CA HIS A 160 -15.80 2.04 -15.07
C HIS A 160 -16.17 2.09 -13.58
N TYR A 161 -15.90 3.21 -12.92
CA TYR A 161 -16.33 3.46 -11.55
C TYR A 161 -17.85 3.41 -11.43
N ASP A 162 -18.56 4.19 -12.25
CA ASP A 162 -20.02 4.25 -12.22
C ASP A 162 -20.65 2.90 -12.51
N GLY A 163 -20.16 2.21 -13.56
CA GLY A 163 -20.61 0.87 -13.89
C GLY A 163 -20.35 -0.15 -12.78
N PHE A 164 -19.21 -0.07 -12.09
CA PHE A 164 -18.92 -0.97 -10.97
C PHE A 164 -19.81 -0.65 -9.76
N ALA A 165 -19.92 0.63 -9.38
CA ALA A 165 -20.69 1.07 -8.22
C ALA A 165 -22.19 0.74 -8.34
N GLN A 166 -22.73 0.71 -9.57
CA GLN A 166 -24.13 0.37 -9.82
C GLN A 166 -24.42 -1.14 -9.83
N ASN A 167 -23.44 -1.97 -10.20
CA ASN A 167 -23.69 -3.37 -10.56
C ASN A 167 -22.89 -4.39 -9.74
N GLN A 168 -21.94 -3.95 -8.91
CA GLN A 168 -21.00 -4.82 -8.22
C GLN A 168 -20.87 -4.42 -6.75
N VAL A 169 -20.47 -5.39 -5.93
CA VAL A 169 -20.18 -5.17 -4.51
C VAL A 169 -18.69 -5.43 -4.27
N PRO A 170 -17.96 -4.48 -3.66
CA PRO A 170 -16.57 -4.70 -3.21
C PRO A 170 -16.46 -5.89 -2.24
N HIS A 171 -15.35 -6.65 -2.30
CA HIS A 171 -15.01 -7.56 -1.22
C HIS A 171 -14.57 -6.77 0.04
N PRO A 172 -14.57 -7.38 1.25
CA PRO A 172 -14.29 -6.67 2.50
C PRO A 172 -12.92 -5.97 2.59
N HIS A 173 -11.95 -6.42 1.78
CA HIS A 173 -10.63 -5.81 1.70
C HIS A 173 -10.49 -4.78 0.58
N GLU A 174 -11.52 -4.58 -0.23
CA GLU A 174 -11.48 -3.75 -1.44
C GLU A 174 -12.17 -2.39 -1.22
N TYR A 175 -11.51 -1.35 -1.74
CA TYR A 175 -12.00 0.02 -1.73
C TYR A 175 -11.93 0.58 -3.14
N PHE A 176 -12.86 1.45 -3.52
CA PHE A 176 -12.94 1.97 -4.87
C PHE A 176 -13.07 3.49 -4.86
N LEU A 177 -12.33 4.15 -5.73
CA LEU A 177 -12.44 5.59 -5.97
C LEU A 177 -12.32 5.94 -7.47
N PRO A 178 -12.83 7.10 -7.90
CA PRO A 178 -12.55 7.63 -9.22
C PRO A 178 -11.05 7.91 -9.42
N MET A 179 -10.54 7.64 -10.62
CA MET A 179 -9.15 7.93 -11.03
C MET A 179 -8.80 9.41 -10.86
N ASP A 180 -9.76 10.30 -11.12
CA ASP A 180 -9.56 11.74 -11.02
C ASP A 180 -9.38 12.15 -9.55
N ALA A 181 -10.06 11.50 -8.61
CA ALA A 181 -9.85 11.70 -7.17
C ALA A 181 -8.48 11.21 -6.72
N LEU A 182 -7.97 10.10 -7.27
CA LEU A 182 -6.61 9.62 -6.97
C LEU A 182 -5.53 10.55 -7.53
N THR A 183 -5.77 11.12 -8.71
CA THR A 183 -4.77 11.90 -9.47
C THR A 183 -4.86 13.41 -9.25
N ALA A 184 -5.83 13.86 -8.44
CA ALA A 184 -5.92 15.23 -7.94
C ALA A 184 -4.64 15.62 -7.18
N GLN A 185 -4.28 16.91 -7.22
CA GLN A 185 -3.06 17.40 -6.57
C GLN A 185 -3.13 17.29 -5.04
N ASP A 186 -4.32 17.51 -4.52
CA ASP A 186 -4.71 17.55 -3.11
C ASP A 186 -5.34 16.23 -2.64
N ALA A 187 -5.16 15.14 -3.38
CA ALA A 187 -5.73 13.84 -3.03
C ALA A 187 -5.39 13.39 -1.59
N PRO A 188 -4.15 13.56 -1.07
CA PRO A 188 -3.84 13.24 0.33
C PRO A 188 -4.59 14.09 1.36
N GLU A 189 -4.90 15.34 1.03
CA GLU A 189 -5.58 16.30 1.90
C GLU A 189 -7.11 16.20 1.80
N ASN A 190 -7.62 15.68 0.68
CA ASN A 190 -9.04 15.57 0.40
C ASN A 190 -9.77 14.78 1.51
N PRO A 191 -10.74 15.40 2.21
CA PRO A 191 -11.42 14.75 3.33
C PRO A 191 -12.13 13.44 2.96
N ALA A 192 -12.70 13.36 1.76
CA ALA A 192 -13.40 12.15 1.31
C ALA A 192 -12.42 11.00 1.01
N VAL A 193 -11.25 11.30 0.41
CA VAL A 193 -10.19 10.31 0.19
C VAL A 193 -9.64 9.83 1.52
N ARG A 194 -9.34 10.75 2.44
CA ARG A 194 -8.88 10.41 3.80
C ARG A 194 -9.88 9.55 4.56
N ALA A 195 -11.17 9.90 4.48
CA ALA A 195 -12.22 9.12 5.12
C ALA A 195 -12.35 7.72 4.51
N LEU A 196 -12.18 7.57 3.20
CA LEU A 196 -12.17 6.26 2.55
C LEU A 196 -10.96 5.42 3.00
N VAL A 197 -9.76 6.00 2.99
CA VAL A 197 -8.53 5.32 3.43
C VAL A 197 -8.61 4.96 4.92
N ALA A 198 -9.19 5.82 5.77
CA ALA A 198 -9.38 5.55 7.19
C ALA A 198 -10.18 4.25 7.45
N ARG A 199 -11.13 3.91 6.58
CA ARG A 199 -11.91 2.66 6.68
C ARG A 199 -11.05 1.40 6.50
N ALA A 200 -9.90 1.52 5.85
CA ALA A 200 -8.92 0.44 5.75
C ALA A 200 -8.18 0.15 7.06
N SER A 201 -8.33 1.01 8.08
CA SER A 201 -7.78 0.74 9.40
C SER A 201 -8.54 -0.39 10.10
N ALA A 202 -7.82 -1.33 10.71
CA ALA A 202 -8.43 -2.33 11.59
C ALA A 202 -9.26 -1.68 12.72
N SER A 203 -8.83 -0.52 13.23
CA SER A 203 -9.53 0.24 14.26
C SER A 203 -10.91 0.76 13.82
N ALA A 204 -11.15 0.89 12.50
CA ALA A 204 -12.43 1.34 11.98
C ALA A 204 -13.58 0.33 12.20
N ASN A 205 -13.26 -0.90 12.63
CA ASN A 205 -14.25 -1.93 13.00
C ASN A 205 -14.73 -1.81 14.44
N PHE A 206 -14.15 -0.90 15.24
CA PHE A 206 -14.47 -0.75 16.65
C PHE A 206 -15.08 0.62 16.90
N LEU A 207 -16.08 0.68 17.79
CA LEU A 207 -16.54 1.94 18.36
C LEU A 207 -15.35 2.57 19.11
N SER A 208 -15.12 3.87 18.93
CA SER A 208 -13.98 4.57 19.53
C SER A 208 -13.90 4.27 21.04
N SER A 209 -12.82 3.62 21.47
CA SER A 209 -12.52 3.49 22.90
C SER A 209 -12.06 4.86 23.39
N THR A 210 -12.95 5.55 24.11
CA THR A 210 -12.61 6.75 24.90
C THR A 210 -11.56 6.44 25.95
#